data_AF-A0A352Q714-F1
#
_entry.id   AF-A0A352Q714-F1
#
_cell.length_a   1.000
_cell.length_b   1.000
_cell.length_c   1.000
_cell.angle_alpha   90.00
_cell.angle_beta   90.00
_cell.angle_gamma   90.00
#
_symmetry.space_group_name_H-M   'P 1'
#
loop_
_entity.id
_entity.type
_entity.pdbx_description
1 polymer ?
#
loop_
_entity_poly.entity_id
_entity_poly.type
_entity_poly.pdbx_seq_one_letter_code
_entity_poly.pdbx_strand_id
1 'polypeptide(L)'
;MRCSSSLSAHGLQRLLELRHHDPFQILGCHRLDGDNCVVRSLLPEASFARIKGCSEPLQRIAEPGLFEWSGCEILAEHFEIEWWDSEGRYFCEIDPYTFLPQISDLDLHLFGEGVHWHIYDKLGAHSHKVDGVPGVLFALWAPDAEGVSVVGDFNDWNPVAHPMRCRGGGGVWELFVPGVACGFHYKFEIKNRYMTHRVLKADPFARSFEKRPGTASVIATESNYRWSDREWMQHRKTWDWRHEPVAIYELHAGSWRRHQNGGFFSYRELAEQLIPYLKDMGFTHIELMPISEHPLDESWGYQCTGYYAPSSRFGHPDDFRFFVDSCHQAGIGVLLDWVAGHFPKDSHGLARFDGSALFEHADPRQGEHRDWGTLIFNYGRHEVRNFLLANALFWLREFHIDGLRVDAVASMLYLDYSKEEGEWLKNEYGGNENIEAIEFLRRLNEKVHEEFPGTLVIAEESTAWPMVSRPTWAGGLGFSMKWNMGWMNDTLGYFSHDPIHRRYHHQELTFAMLYAYHENFVLALSHDEVVHGKRSLLEKMPGDDW
;
A
#
# COMPACT_ATOMS: atom_id res chain seq x y z
N MET A 1 -5.26 34.81 -7.27
CA MET A 1 -6.27 35.13 -8.30
C MET A 1 -5.67 34.88 -9.69
N ARG A 2 -6.38 34.17 -10.58
CA ARG A 2 -5.90 33.78 -11.93
C ARG A 2 -6.56 34.64 -13.02
N CYS A 3 -5.87 34.95 -14.12
CA CYS A 3 -6.46 35.67 -15.27
C CYS A 3 -7.23 34.69 -16.19
N SER A 4 -8.46 35.02 -16.57
CA SER A 4 -9.32 34.16 -17.38
C SER A 4 -8.96 34.18 -18.87
N SER A 5 -8.88 33.00 -19.50
CA SER A 5 -9.15 32.81 -20.93
C SER A 5 -10.66 32.58 -21.13
N SER A 6 -11.23 33.09 -22.23
CA SER A 6 -12.65 32.87 -22.57
C SER A 6 -13.06 31.40 -22.44
N LEU A 7 -14.24 31.17 -21.86
CA LEU A 7 -14.78 29.85 -21.56
C LEU A 7 -14.94 29.02 -22.84
N SER A 8 -14.00 28.12 -23.14
CA SER A 8 -14.14 27.28 -24.33
C SER A 8 -15.22 26.22 -24.09
N ALA A 9 -16.19 26.11 -25.02
CA ALA A 9 -17.23 25.08 -24.96
C ALA A 9 -16.65 23.65 -24.82
N HIS A 10 -15.46 23.44 -25.39
CA HIS A 10 -14.73 22.18 -25.28
C HIS A 10 -14.16 21.93 -23.88
N GLY A 11 -13.70 22.98 -23.18
CA GLY A 11 -13.25 22.89 -21.79
C GLY A 11 -14.38 22.49 -20.85
N LEU A 12 -15.54 23.12 -20.99
CA LEU A 12 -16.75 22.77 -20.24
C LEU A 12 -17.15 21.31 -20.40
N GLN A 13 -17.26 20.85 -21.65
CA GLN A 13 -17.64 19.47 -21.93
C GLN A 13 -16.65 18.49 -21.29
N ARG A 14 -15.34 18.75 -21.39
CA ARG A 14 -14.32 17.92 -20.75
C ARG A 14 -14.48 17.89 -19.22
N LEU A 15 -14.84 19.00 -18.58
CA LEU A 15 -15.06 19.01 -17.14
C LEU A 15 -16.22 18.09 -16.75
N LEU A 16 -17.36 18.24 -17.41
CA LEU A 16 -18.59 17.49 -17.10
C LEU A 16 -18.46 15.99 -17.43
N GLU A 17 -17.65 15.64 -18.42
CA GLU A 17 -17.37 14.25 -18.79
C GLU A 17 -16.28 13.58 -17.92
N LEU A 18 -15.68 14.31 -16.96
CA LEU A 18 -14.49 13.89 -16.19
C LEU A 18 -13.26 13.61 -17.07
N ARG A 19 -12.93 14.58 -17.92
CA ARG A 19 -11.84 14.54 -18.92
C ARG A 19 -10.97 15.81 -18.87
N HIS A 20 -11.19 16.69 -17.90
CA HIS A 20 -10.45 17.92 -17.75
C HIS A 20 -9.27 17.70 -16.79
N HIS A 21 -8.05 17.85 -17.30
CA HIS A 21 -6.82 17.64 -16.53
C HIS A 21 -6.59 18.68 -15.42
N ASP A 22 -7.12 19.90 -15.56
CA ASP A 22 -6.98 20.95 -14.56
C ASP A 22 -8.30 21.71 -14.34
N PRO A 23 -9.23 21.18 -13.52
CA PRO A 23 -10.52 21.83 -13.25
C PRO A 23 -10.39 23.26 -12.72
N PHE A 24 -9.27 23.64 -12.10
CA PHE A 24 -9.01 24.98 -11.58
C PHE A 24 -8.80 26.03 -12.69
N GLN A 25 -8.78 25.65 -13.97
CA GLN A 25 -8.83 26.58 -15.10
C GLN A 25 -10.26 27.09 -15.36
N ILE A 26 -11.27 26.35 -14.88
CA ILE A 26 -12.69 26.65 -15.10
C ILE A 26 -13.34 27.03 -13.77
N LEU A 27 -13.17 26.19 -12.75
CA LEU A 27 -13.75 26.32 -11.42
C LEU A 27 -12.97 27.28 -10.53
N GLY A 28 -13.61 27.78 -9.47
CA GLY A 28 -13.08 28.78 -8.56
C GLY A 28 -13.25 30.21 -9.08
N CYS A 29 -12.44 31.13 -8.55
CA CYS A 29 -12.51 32.56 -8.88
C CYS A 29 -11.43 32.99 -9.89
N HIS A 30 -11.88 33.58 -11.00
CA HIS A 30 -11.05 34.06 -12.11
C HIS A 30 -11.29 35.54 -12.37
N ARG A 31 -10.22 36.30 -12.64
CA ARG A 31 -10.31 37.71 -13.04
C ARG A 31 -10.60 37.83 -14.53
N LEU A 32 -11.60 38.64 -14.88
CA LEU A 32 -11.94 38.99 -16.26
C LEU A 32 -11.15 40.25 -16.66
N ASP A 33 -11.73 41.43 -16.46
CA ASP A 33 -11.16 42.75 -16.77
C ASP A 33 -11.39 43.71 -15.59
N GLY A 34 -10.37 44.49 -15.24
CA GLY A 34 -10.44 45.43 -14.11
C GLY A 34 -10.68 44.72 -12.77
N ASP A 35 -11.65 45.21 -12.00
CA ASP A 35 -12.07 44.62 -10.71
C ASP A 35 -13.14 43.52 -10.87
N ASN A 36 -13.52 43.18 -12.11
CA ASN A 36 -14.57 42.19 -12.36
C ASN A 36 -14.00 40.76 -12.28
N CYS A 37 -14.70 39.89 -11.55
CA CYS A 37 -14.36 38.49 -11.42
C CYS A 37 -15.54 37.59 -11.77
N VAL A 38 -15.21 36.35 -12.14
CA VAL A 38 -16.17 35.29 -12.37
C VAL A 38 -15.88 34.15 -11.42
N VAL A 39 -16.91 33.66 -10.75
CA VAL A 39 -16.86 32.51 -9.86
C VAL A 39 -17.65 31.39 -10.50
N ARG A 40 -17.03 30.21 -10.60
CA ARG A 40 -17.70 29.01 -11.09
C ARG A 40 -17.58 27.89 -10.09
N SER A 41 -18.72 27.32 -9.73
CA SER A 41 -18.80 26.20 -8.79
C SER A 41 -19.61 25.07 -9.41
N LEU A 42 -19.16 23.84 -9.17
CA LEU A 42 -19.76 22.63 -9.72
C LEU A 42 -20.49 21.90 -8.60
N LEU A 43 -21.81 22.03 -8.59
CA LEU A 43 -22.71 21.55 -7.54
C LEU A 43 -23.82 20.70 -8.19
N PRO A 44 -23.55 19.42 -8.51
CA PRO A 44 -24.48 18.58 -9.27
C PRO A 44 -25.87 18.44 -8.64
N GLU A 45 -25.95 18.41 -7.31
CA GLU A 45 -27.20 18.22 -6.57
C GLU A 45 -27.94 19.54 -6.29
N ALA A 46 -27.31 20.69 -6.53
CA ALA A 46 -27.90 21.98 -6.22
C ALA A 46 -28.99 22.33 -7.21
N SER A 47 -30.15 22.78 -6.72
CA SER A 47 -31.19 23.44 -7.49
C SER A 47 -30.95 24.96 -7.59
N PHE A 48 -30.41 25.55 -6.52
CA PHE A 48 -30.09 26.97 -6.39
C PHE A 48 -28.78 27.13 -5.59
N ALA A 49 -27.94 28.09 -5.99
CA ALA A 49 -26.69 28.40 -5.31
C ALA A 49 -26.42 29.92 -5.28
N ARG A 50 -25.74 30.41 -4.24
CA ARG A 50 -25.23 31.79 -4.15
C ARG A 50 -23.91 31.82 -3.37
N ILE A 51 -23.08 32.83 -3.62
CA ILE A 51 -21.91 33.07 -2.77
C ILE A 51 -22.39 33.69 -1.46
N LYS A 52 -21.90 33.19 -0.32
CA LYS A 52 -22.29 33.71 0.99
C LYS A 52 -21.89 35.18 1.13
N GLY A 53 -22.87 36.03 1.42
CA GLY A 53 -22.69 37.48 1.53
C GLY A 53 -22.98 38.26 0.24
N CYS A 54 -23.04 37.58 -0.92
CA CYS A 54 -23.47 38.19 -2.17
C CYS A 54 -25.01 38.10 -2.31
N SER A 55 -25.64 39.17 -2.81
CA SER A 55 -27.11 39.17 -2.99
C SER A 55 -27.57 38.44 -4.24
N GLU A 56 -26.74 38.40 -5.28
CA GLU A 56 -27.09 37.77 -6.55
C GLU A 56 -26.81 36.26 -6.53
N PRO A 57 -27.74 35.43 -7.05
CA PRO A 57 -27.52 33.99 -7.16
C PRO A 57 -26.50 33.66 -8.25
N LEU A 58 -25.85 32.50 -8.15
CA LEU A 58 -25.15 31.93 -9.30
C LEU A 58 -26.18 31.44 -10.33
N GLN A 59 -25.95 31.75 -11.60
CA GLN A 59 -26.77 31.28 -12.71
C GLN A 59 -26.28 29.90 -13.16
N ARG A 60 -27.20 28.95 -13.37
CA ARG A 60 -26.86 27.64 -13.95
C ARG A 60 -26.51 27.81 -15.43
N ILE A 61 -25.32 27.39 -15.80
CA ILE A 61 -24.80 27.51 -17.19
C ILE A 61 -24.69 26.16 -17.90
N ALA A 62 -24.60 25.04 -17.16
CA ALA A 62 -24.61 23.69 -17.74
C ALA A 62 -25.07 22.62 -16.72
N GLU A 63 -25.59 21.51 -17.21
CA GLU A 63 -25.92 20.31 -16.41
C GLU A 63 -24.68 19.41 -16.22
N PRO A 64 -24.55 18.68 -15.09
CA PRO A 64 -25.57 18.47 -14.06
C PRO A 64 -25.67 19.56 -12.98
N GLY A 65 -24.82 20.58 -12.98
CA GLY A 65 -24.86 21.60 -11.93
C GLY A 65 -23.70 22.57 -11.95
N LEU A 66 -23.32 23.05 -13.14
CA LEU A 66 -22.31 24.09 -13.24
C LEU A 66 -22.99 25.46 -13.11
N PHE A 67 -22.55 26.20 -12.10
CA PHE A 67 -23.07 27.51 -11.76
C PHE A 67 -22.01 28.59 -11.98
N GLU A 68 -22.43 29.77 -12.43
CA GLU A 68 -21.57 30.92 -12.67
C GLU A 68 -22.15 32.19 -12.03
N TRP A 69 -21.30 32.96 -11.37
CA TRP A 69 -21.58 34.32 -10.94
C TRP A 69 -20.52 35.27 -11.48
N SER A 70 -20.92 36.48 -11.88
CA SER A 70 -20.01 37.52 -12.36
C SER A 70 -20.29 38.82 -11.61
N GLY A 71 -19.25 39.45 -11.08
CA GLY A 71 -19.39 40.71 -10.36
C GLY A 71 -18.06 41.31 -9.89
N CYS A 72 -18.14 42.50 -9.30
CA CYS A 72 -17.02 43.30 -8.82
C CYS A 72 -16.90 43.38 -7.29
N GLU A 73 -17.64 42.53 -6.57
CA GLU A 73 -17.59 42.48 -5.10
C GLU A 73 -16.27 41.89 -4.60
N ILE A 74 -15.80 42.36 -3.44
CA ILE A 74 -14.60 41.84 -2.79
C ILE A 74 -14.97 40.53 -2.10
N LEU A 75 -14.54 39.42 -2.70
CA LEU A 75 -14.74 38.08 -2.14
C LEU A 75 -13.65 37.75 -1.12
N ALA A 76 -14.00 36.95 -0.12
CA ALA A 76 -13.01 36.31 0.75
C ALA A 76 -12.09 35.41 -0.09
N GLU A 77 -10.85 35.20 0.38
CA GLU A 77 -9.87 34.34 -0.30
C GLU A 77 -10.39 32.92 -0.52
N HIS A 78 -11.00 32.36 0.53
CA HIS A 78 -11.76 31.11 0.50
C HIS A 78 -13.22 31.42 0.81
N PHE A 79 -13.99 31.75 -0.23
CA PHE A 79 -15.41 32.05 -0.08
C PHE A 79 -16.25 30.79 0.15
N GLU A 80 -17.35 30.96 0.87
CA GLU A 80 -18.34 29.92 1.10
C GLU A 80 -19.45 30.02 0.04
N ILE A 81 -19.89 28.89 -0.47
CA ILE A 81 -21.07 28.77 -1.33
C ILE A 81 -22.22 28.23 -0.50
N GLU A 82 -23.36 28.91 -0.55
CA GLU A 82 -24.63 28.44 0.00
C GLU A 82 -25.46 27.86 -1.13
N TRP A 83 -25.92 26.62 -0.98
CA TRP A 83 -26.75 25.97 -1.98
C TRP A 83 -27.86 25.11 -1.37
N TRP A 84 -28.89 24.87 -2.17
CA TRP A 84 -30.05 24.07 -1.80
C TRP A 84 -30.25 22.99 -2.83
N ASP A 85 -30.54 21.78 -2.40
CA ASP A 85 -30.86 20.68 -3.31
C ASP A 85 -32.30 20.76 -3.83
N SER A 86 -32.72 19.73 -4.56
CA SER A 86 -34.10 19.62 -5.08
C SER A 86 -35.16 19.37 -3.99
N GLU A 87 -34.75 18.88 -2.82
CA GLU A 87 -35.62 18.65 -1.64
C GLU A 87 -35.70 19.87 -0.73
N GLY A 88 -34.93 20.94 -1.02
CA GLY A 88 -34.87 22.16 -0.23
C GLY A 88 -33.95 22.06 0.99
N ARG A 89 -33.10 21.03 1.09
CA ARG A 89 -32.07 20.94 2.14
C ARG A 89 -30.99 21.99 1.87
N TYR A 90 -30.55 22.68 2.92
CA TYR A 90 -29.55 23.74 2.86
C TYR A 90 -28.15 23.20 3.16
N PHE A 91 -27.19 23.62 2.34
CA PHE A 91 -25.77 23.32 2.46
C PHE A 91 -24.95 24.61 2.40
N CYS A 92 -23.83 24.64 3.11
CA CYS A 92 -22.88 25.74 3.10
C CYS A 92 -21.47 25.19 3.24
N GLU A 93 -20.64 25.41 2.24
CA GLU A 93 -19.30 24.83 2.17
C GLU A 93 -18.30 25.81 1.52
N ILE A 94 -17.02 25.65 1.86
CA ILE A 94 -15.94 26.42 1.24
C ILE A 94 -15.64 25.78 -0.12
N ASP A 95 -15.51 26.59 -1.17
CA ASP A 95 -15.23 26.06 -2.51
C ASP A 95 -13.80 25.46 -2.60
N PRO A 96 -13.65 24.15 -2.88
CA PRO A 96 -12.35 23.47 -3.00
C PRO A 96 -11.41 24.09 -4.05
N TYR A 97 -11.98 24.73 -5.07
CA TYR A 97 -11.24 25.28 -6.20
C TYR A 97 -10.64 26.68 -5.94
N THR A 98 -10.73 27.15 -4.70
CA THR A 98 -10.02 28.36 -4.22
C THR A 98 -8.59 28.06 -3.76
N PHE A 99 -8.26 26.81 -3.46
CA PHE A 99 -6.97 26.43 -2.87
C PHE A 99 -5.86 26.18 -3.91
N LEU A 100 -4.67 26.70 -3.63
CA LEU A 100 -3.50 26.52 -4.48
C LEU A 100 -2.94 25.08 -4.46
N PRO A 101 -1.99 24.76 -5.35
CA PRO A 101 -1.22 23.51 -5.30
C PRO A 101 -0.55 23.25 -3.95
N GLN A 102 -0.74 22.04 -3.38
CA GLN A 102 -0.30 21.71 -2.01
C GLN A 102 0.94 20.82 -2.00
N ILE A 103 1.07 19.87 -2.93
CA ILE A 103 2.29 19.06 -3.05
C ILE A 103 3.40 19.93 -3.67
N SER A 104 4.61 19.90 -3.10
CA SER A 104 5.73 20.69 -3.62
C SER A 104 6.30 20.09 -4.89
N ASP A 105 6.91 20.93 -5.75
CA ASP A 105 7.55 20.45 -6.97
C ASP A 105 8.78 19.56 -6.67
N LEU A 106 9.42 19.74 -5.51
CA LEU A 106 10.49 18.86 -5.04
C LEU A 106 9.97 17.46 -4.72
N ASP A 107 8.84 17.35 -4.01
CA ASP A 107 8.23 16.04 -3.72
C ASP A 107 7.87 15.31 -5.02
N LEU A 108 7.27 16.02 -5.99
CA LEU A 108 6.96 15.46 -7.30
C LEU A 108 8.21 15.01 -8.07
N HIS A 109 9.28 15.79 -8.00
CA HIS A 109 10.55 15.43 -8.63
C HIS A 109 11.18 14.19 -8.00
N LEU A 110 11.28 14.12 -6.67
CA LEU A 110 11.84 12.97 -5.96
C LEU A 110 11.04 11.69 -6.23
N PHE A 111 9.70 11.81 -6.36
CA PHE A 111 8.85 10.69 -6.71
C PHE A 111 9.11 10.20 -8.15
N GLY A 112 9.22 11.12 -9.12
CA GLY A 112 9.55 10.77 -10.51
C GLY A 112 10.94 10.15 -10.69
N GLU A 113 11.90 10.48 -9.83
CA GLU A 113 13.22 9.83 -9.77
C GLU A 113 13.21 8.51 -8.98
N GLY A 114 12.08 8.19 -8.33
CA GLY A 114 11.90 6.99 -7.53
C GLY A 114 12.75 6.94 -6.26
N VAL A 115 13.00 8.11 -5.66
CA VAL A 115 13.89 8.29 -4.50
C VAL A 115 13.22 9.00 -3.31
N HIS A 116 11.89 9.14 -3.32
CA HIS A 116 11.13 9.77 -2.24
C HIS A 116 10.74 8.75 -1.16
N TRP A 117 11.59 8.59 -0.14
CA TRP A 117 11.46 7.56 0.91
C TRP A 117 10.19 7.66 1.77
N HIS A 118 9.62 8.86 1.89
CA HIS A 118 8.40 9.12 2.63
C HIS A 118 7.25 9.62 1.75
N ILE A 119 7.16 9.12 0.52
CA ILE A 119 6.14 9.58 -0.45
C ILE A 119 4.69 9.39 0.06
N TYR A 120 4.51 8.42 0.95
CA TYR A 120 3.25 8.13 1.63
C TYR A 120 2.80 9.23 2.62
N ASP A 121 3.64 10.23 2.91
CA ASP A 121 3.25 11.44 3.65
C ASP A 121 2.64 12.51 2.72
N LYS A 122 2.67 12.28 1.41
CA LYS A 122 2.19 13.19 0.35
C LYS A 122 1.07 12.58 -0.48
N LEU A 123 1.23 11.32 -0.90
CA LEU A 123 0.21 10.58 -1.66
C LEU A 123 -0.79 9.90 -0.72
N GLY A 124 -2.00 9.73 -1.23
CA GLY A 124 -3.17 9.23 -0.51
C GLY A 124 -4.04 10.34 0.08
N ALA A 125 -4.84 10.02 1.09
CA ALA A 125 -5.66 10.99 1.83
C ALA A 125 -5.04 11.38 3.17
N HIS A 126 -4.80 12.68 3.35
CA HIS A 126 -4.20 13.24 4.57
C HIS A 126 -5.08 14.32 5.16
N SER A 127 -5.36 14.23 6.47
CA SER A 127 -5.83 15.37 7.24
C SER A 127 -4.86 16.54 7.03
N HIS A 128 -5.38 17.66 6.57
CA HIS A 128 -4.55 18.79 6.16
C HIS A 128 -5.23 20.11 6.50
N LYS A 129 -4.40 21.14 6.72
CA LYS A 129 -4.87 22.48 7.04
C LYS A 129 -4.19 23.48 6.13
N VAL A 130 -4.98 24.12 5.27
CA VAL A 130 -4.51 25.11 4.28
C VAL A 130 -5.10 26.45 4.66
N ASP A 131 -4.26 27.47 4.84
CA ASP A 131 -4.68 28.85 5.14
C ASP A 131 -5.67 28.98 6.32
N GLY A 132 -5.51 28.11 7.33
CA GLY A 132 -6.39 28.09 8.50
C GLY A 132 -7.61 27.17 8.38
N VAL A 133 -7.93 26.67 7.18
CA VAL A 133 -9.08 25.83 6.90
C VAL A 133 -8.73 24.35 7.02
N PRO A 134 -9.40 23.57 7.90
CA PRO A 134 -9.21 22.13 7.98
C PRO A 134 -9.93 21.40 6.83
N GLY A 135 -9.34 20.31 6.37
CA GLY A 135 -9.91 19.46 5.34
C GLY A 135 -9.02 18.25 5.08
N VAL A 136 -9.18 17.65 3.90
CA VAL A 136 -8.40 16.49 3.48
C VAL A 136 -7.72 16.80 2.16
N LEU A 137 -6.40 16.59 2.11
CA LEU A 137 -5.64 16.61 0.86
C LEU A 137 -5.63 15.19 0.29
N PHE A 138 -6.23 15.04 -0.88
CA PHE A 138 -6.18 13.81 -1.66
C PHE A 138 -5.13 13.93 -2.75
N ALA A 139 -4.34 12.87 -2.92
CA ALA A 139 -3.33 12.81 -3.97
C ALA A 139 -3.17 11.39 -4.54
N LEU A 140 -3.13 11.29 -5.87
CA LEU A 140 -3.15 10.02 -6.59
C LEU A 140 -2.16 10.04 -7.76
N TRP A 141 -1.36 8.99 -7.92
CA TRP A 141 -0.57 8.81 -9.13
C TRP A 141 -1.35 8.03 -10.20
N ALA A 142 -1.65 8.68 -11.33
CA ALA A 142 -2.41 8.13 -12.45
C ALA A 142 -2.05 8.87 -13.76
N PRO A 143 -0.84 8.66 -14.31
CA PRO A 143 -0.30 9.45 -15.42
C PRO A 143 -1.09 9.32 -16.74
N ASP A 144 -1.66 8.15 -17.02
CA ASP A 144 -2.40 7.92 -18.28
C ASP A 144 -3.89 8.30 -18.17
N ALA A 145 -4.35 8.68 -16.98
CA ALA A 145 -5.70 9.19 -16.79
C ALA A 145 -5.94 10.48 -17.60
N GLU A 146 -7.15 10.60 -18.15
CA GLU A 146 -7.66 11.83 -18.77
C GLU A 146 -8.34 12.73 -17.73
N GLY A 147 -8.95 12.13 -16.70
CA GLY A 147 -9.58 12.81 -15.58
C GLY A 147 -9.67 11.91 -14.36
N VAL A 148 -9.56 12.51 -13.17
CA VAL A 148 -9.69 11.83 -11.88
C VAL A 148 -10.62 12.64 -11.00
N SER A 149 -11.50 11.97 -10.26
CA SER A 149 -12.37 12.57 -9.24
C SER A 149 -12.24 11.79 -7.94
N VAL A 150 -12.31 12.50 -6.81
CA VAL A 150 -12.47 11.84 -5.51
C VAL A 150 -13.96 11.69 -5.22
N VAL A 151 -14.39 10.47 -4.90
CA VAL A 151 -15.78 10.13 -4.59
C VAL A 151 -15.86 9.48 -3.23
N GLY A 152 -16.91 9.76 -2.47
CA GLY A 152 -17.07 9.20 -1.13
C GLY A 152 -18.33 9.66 -0.44
N ASP A 153 -18.42 9.35 0.85
CA ASP A 153 -19.60 9.65 1.67
C ASP A 153 -19.92 11.16 1.71
N PHE A 154 -18.90 12.03 1.61
CA PHE A 154 -19.04 13.48 1.66
C PHE A 154 -19.62 14.10 0.38
N ASN A 155 -19.76 13.34 -0.70
CA ASN A 155 -20.29 13.83 -1.97
C ASN A 155 -21.27 12.84 -2.63
N ASP A 156 -21.90 11.99 -1.82
CA ASP A 156 -22.84 10.95 -2.26
C ASP A 156 -22.30 10.07 -3.40
N TRP A 157 -20.98 9.83 -3.38
CA TRP A 157 -20.27 9.07 -4.41
C TRP A 157 -20.42 9.64 -5.84
N ASN A 158 -20.66 10.95 -5.97
CA ASN A 158 -20.87 11.62 -7.25
C ASN A 158 -19.54 12.04 -7.91
N PRO A 159 -19.14 11.46 -9.05
CA PRO A 159 -17.85 11.74 -9.69
C PRO A 159 -17.71 13.11 -10.33
N VAL A 160 -18.82 13.84 -10.49
CA VAL A 160 -18.77 15.19 -11.05
C VAL A 160 -18.49 16.22 -9.97
N ALA A 161 -18.72 15.90 -8.68
CA ALA A 161 -18.64 16.87 -7.60
C ALA A 161 -17.21 17.35 -7.29
N HIS A 162 -16.21 16.46 -7.33
CA HIS A 162 -14.85 16.76 -6.88
C HIS A 162 -13.74 16.32 -7.86
N PRO A 163 -13.76 16.78 -9.14
CA PRO A 163 -12.67 16.50 -10.08
C PRO A 163 -11.34 17.12 -9.60
N MET A 164 -10.26 16.34 -9.70
CA MET A 164 -8.92 16.67 -9.23
C MET A 164 -8.09 17.35 -10.34
N ARG A 165 -7.02 18.07 -9.97
CA ARG A 165 -6.05 18.62 -10.93
C ARG A 165 -4.84 17.72 -11.08
N CYS A 166 -4.35 17.55 -12.30
CA CYS A 166 -3.08 16.93 -12.61
C CYS A 166 -1.93 17.93 -12.46
N ARG A 167 -0.88 17.54 -11.74
CA ARG A 167 0.33 18.32 -11.47
C ARG A 167 1.42 18.01 -12.50
N GLY A 168 1.27 18.60 -13.69
CA GLY A 168 2.30 18.58 -14.74
C GLY A 168 2.64 17.19 -15.28
N GLY A 169 3.88 17.01 -15.77
CA GLY A 169 4.31 15.80 -16.48
C GLY A 169 4.46 14.53 -15.62
N GLY A 170 4.41 14.64 -14.27
CA GLY A 170 4.59 13.51 -13.36
C GLY A 170 3.33 12.67 -13.12
N GLY A 171 2.17 13.09 -13.63
CA GLY A 171 0.94 12.29 -13.55
C GLY A 171 0.33 12.15 -12.15
N VAL A 172 0.71 13.02 -11.22
CA VAL A 172 0.10 13.09 -9.88
C VAL A 172 -1.09 14.03 -9.91
N TRP A 173 -2.24 13.54 -9.47
CA TRP A 173 -3.49 14.28 -9.31
C TRP A 173 -3.65 14.70 -7.86
N GLU A 174 -4.10 15.91 -7.58
CA GLU A 174 -4.40 16.36 -6.22
C GLU A 174 -5.68 17.19 -6.13
N LEU A 175 -6.29 17.19 -4.94
CA LEU A 175 -7.38 18.09 -4.56
C LEU A 175 -7.42 18.22 -3.03
N PHE A 176 -7.49 19.45 -2.53
CA PHE A 176 -7.82 19.71 -1.13
C PHE A 176 -9.32 19.94 -1.02
N VAL A 177 -10.00 19.13 -0.20
CA VAL A 177 -11.44 19.26 0.05
C VAL A 177 -11.65 19.74 1.49
N PRO A 178 -12.14 20.97 1.69
CA PRO A 178 -12.35 21.54 3.02
C PRO A 178 -13.51 20.86 3.74
N GLY A 179 -13.43 20.80 5.09
CA GLY A 179 -14.54 20.34 5.92
C GLY A 179 -14.84 18.82 5.90
N VAL A 180 -14.10 18.03 5.12
CA VAL A 180 -14.26 16.56 5.09
C VAL A 180 -13.79 15.95 6.41
N ALA A 181 -14.63 15.10 7.00
CA ALA A 181 -14.34 14.42 8.25
C ALA A 181 -13.49 13.15 8.05
N CYS A 182 -12.64 12.86 9.03
CA CYS A 182 -12.00 11.54 9.14
C CYS A 182 -13.07 10.45 9.35
N GLY A 183 -12.79 9.23 8.90
CA GLY A 183 -13.69 8.08 8.99
C GLY A 183 -14.65 7.92 7.81
N PHE A 184 -14.76 8.92 6.92
CA PHE A 184 -15.51 8.75 5.68
C PHE A 184 -14.82 7.80 4.71
N HIS A 185 -15.66 7.05 3.99
CA HIS A 185 -15.23 6.19 2.91
C HIS A 185 -15.01 7.02 1.65
N TYR A 186 -13.99 6.66 0.89
CA TYR A 186 -13.70 7.28 -0.39
C TYR A 186 -13.00 6.31 -1.35
N LYS A 187 -13.07 6.65 -2.62
CA LYS A 187 -12.35 6.04 -3.74
C LYS A 187 -11.99 7.11 -4.77
N PHE A 188 -11.20 6.73 -5.75
CA PHE A 188 -10.93 7.54 -6.93
C PHE A 188 -11.69 6.99 -8.13
N GLU A 189 -12.47 7.85 -8.77
CA GLU A 189 -13.06 7.56 -10.08
C GLU A 189 -12.14 8.09 -11.16
N ILE A 190 -11.65 7.19 -12.02
CA ILE A 190 -10.63 7.47 -13.01
C ILE A 190 -11.20 7.23 -14.40
N LYS A 191 -11.01 8.21 -15.29
CA LYS A 191 -11.33 8.11 -16.71
C LYS A 191 -10.04 8.03 -17.51
N ASN A 192 -9.79 6.90 -18.16
CA ASN A 192 -8.67 6.77 -19.11
C ASN A 192 -9.08 7.29 -20.51
N ARG A 193 -8.14 7.90 -21.23
CA ARG A 193 -8.35 8.45 -22.58
C ARG A 193 -8.73 7.40 -23.65
N TYR A 194 -8.36 6.14 -23.44
CA TYR A 194 -8.58 5.02 -24.37
C TYR A 194 -9.75 4.12 -23.94
N MET A 195 -10.27 4.28 -22.72
CA MET A 195 -11.36 3.48 -22.20
C MET A 195 -12.71 4.18 -22.36
N THR A 196 -13.73 3.42 -22.72
CA THR A 196 -15.10 3.93 -22.83
C THR A 196 -15.76 4.13 -21.47
N HIS A 197 -15.40 3.34 -20.46
CA HIS A 197 -15.93 3.42 -19.10
C HIS A 197 -14.95 4.08 -18.12
N ARG A 198 -15.47 4.45 -16.94
CA ARG A 198 -14.68 4.92 -15.80
C ARG A 198 -14.39 3.73 -14.89
N VAL A 199 -13.26 3.76 -14.19
CA VAL A 199 -12.89 2.74 -13.20
C VAL A 199 -12.91 3.36 -11.82
N LEU A 200 -13.33 2.57 -10.83
CA LEU A 200 -13.39 3.01 -9.44
C LEU A 200 -12.31 2.26 -8.65
N LYS A 201 -11.38 3.01 -8.06
CA LYS A 201 -10.16 2.48 -7.43
C LYS A 201 -10.09 2.84 -5.96
N ALA A 202 -9.66 1.88 -5.15
CA ALA A 202 -9.20 2.17 -3.80
C ALA A 202 -7.88 2.97 -3.89
N ASP A 203 -7.59 3.77 -2.86
CA ASP A 203 -6.33 4.50 -2.78
C ASP A 203 -5.15 3.54 -2.51
N PRO A 204 -4.14 3.48 -3.40
CA PRO A 204 -2.93 2.68 -3.19
C PRO A 204 -2.19 3.03 -1.88
N PHE A 205 -2.31 4.28 -1.43
CA PHE A 205 -1.65 4.83 -0.24
C PHE A 205 -2.59 4.95 0.96
N ALA A 206 -3.77 4.33 0.92
CA ALA A 206 -4.72 4.45 2.02
C ALA A 206 -4.12 3.92 3.32
N ARG A 207 -4.41 4.64 4.41
CA ARG A 207 -3.98 4.29 5.78
C ARG A 207 -4.98 3.44 6.53
N SER A 208 -6.17 3.27 5.97
CA SER A 208 -7.25 2.47 6.52
C SER A 208 -8.22 2.10 5.40
N PHE A 209 -8.92 0.99 5.57
CA PHE A 209 -9.86 0.44 4.61
C PHE A 209 -11.13 -0.01 5.33
N GLU A 210 -12.24 -0.06 4.60
CA GLU A 210 -13.44 -0.72 5.10
C GLU A 210 -13.22 -2.24 5.22
N LYS A 211 -13.98 -2.87 6.11
CA LYS A 211 -13.88 -4.31 6.32
C LYS A 211 -14.37 -5.05 5.08
N ARG A 212 -13.58 -6.02 4.60
CA ARG A 212 -13.98 -6.89 3.49
C ARG A 212 -15.37 -7.53 3.75
N PRO A 213 -16.24 -7.68 2.71
CA PRO A 213 -15.95 -7.54 1.29
C PRO A 213 -16.01 -6.09 0.76
N GLY A 214 -16.15 -5.10 1.64
CA GLY A 214 -15.93 -3.71 1.25
C GLY A 214 -14.50 -3.48 0.70
N THR A 215 -14.37 -2.49 -0.17
CA THR A 215 -13.17 -2.13 -0.94
C THR A 215 -12.84 -0.63 -0.93
N ALA A 216 -13.59 0.21 -0.23
CA ALA A 216 -13.33 1.62 -0.05
C ALA A 216 -12.16 1.87 0.90
N SER A 217 -11.39 2.90 0.55
CA SER A 217 -10.42 3.49 1.46
C SER A 217 -11.17 4.32 2.50
N VAL A 218 -10.62 4.41 3.70
CA VAL A 218 -11.18 5.23 4.79
C VAL A 218 -10.20 6.36 5.07
N ILE A 219 -10.71 7.58 5.17
CA ILE A 219 -9.92 8.75 5.56
C ILE A 219 -9.46 8.51 6.99
N ALA A 220 -8.19 8.17 7.17
CA ALA A 220 -7.68 7.81 8.49
C ALA A 220 -7.70 9.00 9.43
N THR A 221 -8.03 8.73 10.69
CA THR A 221 -7.86 9.71 11.75
C THR A 221 -6.37 9.83 12.05
N GLU A 222 -5.87 11.04 12.28
CA GLU A 222 -4.51 11.23 12.78
C GLU A 222 -4.29 10.40 14.05
N SER A 223 -3.24 9.58 14.05
CA SER A 223 -2.93 8.73 15.18
C SER A 223 -2.55 9.59 16.38
N ASN A 224 -3.20 9.33 17.51
CA ASN A 224 -2.80 9.88 18.81
C ASN A 224 -2.06 8.85 19.67
N TYR A 225 -1.62 7.75 19.05
CA TYR A 225 -0.93 6.66 19.74
C TYR A 225 0.40 7.15 20.32
N ARG A 226 0.67 6.80 21.57
CA ARG A 226 1.91 7.15 22.28
C ARG A 226 2.68 5.87 22.60
N TRP A 227 3.72 5.62 21.82
CA TRP A 227 4.63 4.49 22.00
C TRP A 227 5.35 4.53 23.36
N SER A 228 5.52 3.35 23.96
CA SER A 228 6.25 3.13 25.21
C SER A 228 7.45 2.19 25.05
N ASP A 229 7.92 2.00 23.82
CA ASP A 229 8.98 1.05 23.42
C ASP A 229 10.36 1.70 23.19
N ARG A 230 10.57 2.92 23.69
CA ARG A 230 11.79 3.70 23.40
C ARG A 230 13.07 2.93 23.75
N GLU A 231 13.08 2.17 24.84
CA GLU A 231 14.24 1.37 25.25
C GLU A 231 14.55 0.25 24.23
N TRP A 232 13.52 -0.48 23.80
CA TRP A 232 13.61 -1.49 22.74
C TRP A 232 14.19 -0.91 21.46
N MET A 233 13.63 0.20 20.98
CA MET A 233 14.06 0.84 19.73
C MET A 233 15.50 1.39 19.78
N GLN A 234 16.03 1.73 20.97
CA GLN A 234 17.45 2.09 21.12
C GLN A 234 18.33 0.86 21.16
N HIS A 235 17.91 -0.19 21.88
CA HIS A 235 18.65 -1.44 21.96
C HIS A 235 18.81 -2.09 20.57
N ARG A 236 17.71 -2.16 19.79
CA ARG A 236 17.68 -2.72 18.44
C ARG A 236 18.80 -2.18 17.54
N LYS A 237 19.07 -0.87 17.59
CA LYS A 237 20.11 -0.23 16.75
C LYS A 237 21.52 -0.79 16.97
N THR A 238 21.76 -1.32 18.16
CA THR A 238 23.06 -1.88 18.58
C THR A 238 23.02 -3.39 18.77
N TRP A 239 21.88 -4.02 18.49
CA TRP A 239 21.66 -5.45 18.68
C TRP A 239 22.50 -6.25 17.69
N ASP A 240 23.30 -7.19 18.19
CA ASP A 240 24.12 -8.08 17.37
C ASP A 240 23.37 -9.40 17.14
N TRP A 241 22.35 -9.34 16.29
CA TRP A 241 21.48 -10.47 15.96
C TRP A 241 22.21 -11.73 15.47
N ARG A 242 23.48 -11.62 15.04
CA ARG A 242 24.31 -12.77 14.62
C ARG A 242 24.81 -13.61 15.78
N HIS A 243 24.87 -13.04 16.98
CA HIS A 243 25.40 -13.67 18.19
C HIS A 243 24.36 -13.76 19.31
N GLU A 244 23.11 -13.42 19.02
CA GLU A 244 22.00 -13.42 19.96
C GLU A 244 20.87 -14.36 19.48
N PRO A 245 20.05 -14.91 20.40
CA PRO A 245 19.04 -15.89 20.05
C PRO A 245 17.89 -15.30 19.24
N VAL A 246 17.62 -15.89 18.07
CA VAL A 246 16.46 -15.59 17.23
C VAL A 246 15.59 -16.84 17.13
N ALA A 247 14.56 -16.91 17.97
CA ALA A 247 13.55 -17.97 17.96
C ALA A 247 12.21 -17.35 17.57
N ILE A 248 11.72 -17.71 16.39
CA ILE A 248 10.57 -17.08 15.73
C ILE A 248 9.34 -17.98 15.87
N TYR A 249 8.23 -17.40 16.35
CA TYR A 249 6.91 -18.01 16.27
C TYR A 249 6.14 -17.41 15.09
N GLU A 250 5.94 -18.18 14.03
CA GLU A 250 5.13 -17.76 12.88
C GLU A 250 3.64 -17.80 13.21
N LEU A 251 2.91 -16.75 12.81
CA LEU A 251 1.50 -16.56 13.17
C LEU A 251 0.66 -16.04 12.01
N HIS A 252 -0.40 -16.77 11.66
CA HIS A 252 -1.55 -16.18 10.98
C HIS A 252 -2.52 -15.54 11.99
N ALA A 253 -2.55 -14.21 12.06
CA ALA A 253 -3.39 -13.46 13.00
C ALA A 253 -4.88 -13.83 12.90
N GLY A 254 -5.34 -14.17 11.69
CA GLY A 254 -6.72 -14.55 11.44
C GLY A 254 -7.09 -15.99 11.80
N SER A 255 -6.18 -16.86 12.24
CA SER A 255 -6.53 -18.26 12.54
C SER A 255 -5.87 -18.82 13.79
N TRP A 256 -4.92 -18.12 14.42
CA TRP A 256 -4.34 -18.54 15.69
C TRP A 256 -5.40 -18.81 16.75
N ARG A 257 -6.36 -17.90 16.89
CA ARG A 257 -7.55 -18.09 17.73
C ARG A 257 -8.75 -17.37 17.15
N ARG A 258 -9.91 -17.98 17.31
CA ARG A 258 -11.22 -17.43 16.89
C ARG A 258 -12.13 -17.32 18.10
N HIS A 259 -13.01 -16.32 18.06
CA HIS A 259 -14.13 -16.22 18.98
C HIS A 259 -15.07 -17.41 18.78
N GLN A 260 -15.86 -17.75 19.81
CA GLN A 260 -16.81 -18.87 19.74
C GLN A 260 -17.84 -18.70 18.61
N ASN A 261 -18.12 -17.46 18.21
CA ASN A 261 -19.00 -17.11 17.10
C ASN A 261 -18.31 -17.11 15.72
N GLY A 262 -17.04 -17.55 15.63
CA GLY A 262 -16.23 -17.52 14.41
C GLY A 262 -15.55 -16.18 14.10
N GLY A 263 -15.78 -15.15 14.94
CA GLY A 263 -15.17 -13.83 14.81
C GLY A 263 -13.64 -13.86 14.96
N PHE A 264 -12.99 -12.89 14.32
CA PHE A 264 -11.54 -12.66 14.49
C PHE A 264 -11.24 -12.05 15.85
N PHE A 265 -10.07 -12.38 16.37
CA PHE A 265 -9.49 -11.61 17.46
C PHE A 265 -9.00 -10.26 16.92
N SER A 266 -9.20 -9.21 17.71
CA SER A 266 -8.58 -7.92 17.46
C SER A 266 -7.09 -7.95 17.80
N TYR A 267 -6.33 -6.96 17.30
CA TYR A 267 -4.92 -6.79 17.66
C TYR A 267 -4.71 -6.62 19.17
N ARG A 268 -5.65 -6.00 19.89
CA ARG A 268 -5.60 -5.89 21.36
C ARG A 268 -5.79 -7.24 22.04
N GLU A 269 -6.79 -8.01 21.60
CA GLU A 269 -7.03 -9.36 22.15
C GLU A 269 -5.87 -10.31 21.84
N LEU A 270 -5.24 -10.18 20.66
CA LEU A 270 -4.00 -10.87 20.34
C LEU A 270 -2.90 -10.46 21.31
N ALA A 271 -2.67 -9.17 21.54
CA ALA A 271 -1.65 -8.71 22.49
C ALA A 271 -1.85 -9.30 23.89
N GLU A 272 -3.08 -9.28 24.40
CA GLU A 272 -3.40 -9.79 25.74
C GLU A 272 -3.17 -11.29 25.91
N GLN A 273 -3.44 -12.10 24.87
CA GLN A 273 -3.42 -13.56 24.99
C GLN A 273 -2.18 -14.22 24.39
N LEU A 274 -1.68 -13.70 23.27
CA LEU A 274 -0.55 -14.26 22.56
C LEU A 274 0.76 -13.94 23.27
N ILE A 275 0.95 -12.71 23.75
CA ILE A 275 2.23 -12.28 24.35
C ILE A 275 2.57 -13.13 25.58
N PRO A 276 1.68 -13.36 26.57
CA PRO A 276 1.98 -14.25 27.69
C PRO A 276 2.33 -15.67 27.26
N TYR A 277 1.62 -16.19 26.25
CA TYR A 277 1.89 -17.51 25.68
C TYR A 277 3.29 -17.60 25.06
N LEU A 278 3.69 -16.59 24.26
CA LEU A 278 5.01 -16.54 23.66
C LEU A 278 6.13 -16.45 24.70
N LYS A 279 5.93 -15.68 25.76
CA LYS A 279 6.90 -15.59 26.87
C LYS A 279 7.06 -16.90 27.62
N ASP A 280 5.96 -17.61 27.89
CA ASP A 280 5.98 -18.91 28.55
C ASP A 280 6.73 -19.96 27.71
N MET A 281 6.53 -19.91 26.38
CA MET A 281 7.20 -20.79 25.42
C MET A 281 8.66 -20.40 25.12
N GLY A 282 9.08 -19.17 25.48
CA GLY A 282 10.47 -18.71 25.33
C GLY A 282 10.85 -18.24 23.92
N PHE A 283 9.89 -17.81 23.09
CA PHE A 283 10.19 -17.21 21.79
C PHE A 283 10.73 -15.79 21.94
N THR A 284 11.64 -15.38 21.06
CA THR A 284 12.21 -14.03 21.05
C THR A 284 11.54 -13.12 20.03
N HIS A 285 10.92 -13.70 19.01
CA HIS A 285 10.24 -12.98 17.94
C HIS A 285 8.92 -13.65 17.57
N ILE A 286 7.99 -12.84 17.08
CA ILE A 286 6.84 -13.28 16.31
C ILE A 286 7.05 -12.88 14.85
N GLU A 287 6.70 -13.77 13.91
CA GLU A 287 6.58 -13.44 12.49
C GLU A 287 5.11 -13.50 12.09
N LEU A 288 4.56 -12.34 11.74
CA LEU A 288 3.19 -12.25 11.27
C LEU A 288 3.15 -12.57 9.77
N MET A 289 2.34 -13.55 9.39
CA MET A 289 1.87 -13.67 8.00
C MET A 289 1.24 -12.34 7.54
N PRO A 290 1.13 -12.06 6.23
CA PRO A 290 0.85 -10.71 5.77
C PRO A 290 -0.41 -10.10 6.39
N ILE A 291 -0.22 -8.94 7.05
CA ILE A 291 -1.31 -8.17 7.65
C ILE A 291 -1.69 -6.93 6.85
N SER A 292 -1.04 -6.65 5.72
CA SER A 292 -1.53 -5.65 4.76
C SER A 292 -2.97 -5.97 4.32
N GLU A 293 -3.75 -4.96 3.96
CA GLU A 293 -5.15 -5.18 3.58
C GLU A 293 -5.24 -6.07 2.32
N HIS A 294 -6.09 -7.08 2.39
CA HIS A 294 -6.27 -8.10 1.36
C HIS A 294 -7.74 -8.51 1.26
N PRO A 295 -8.27 -8.86 0.08
CA PRO A 295 -9.71 -9.09 -0.10
C PRO A 295 -10.17 -10.49 0.30
N LEU A 296 -9.27 -11.49 0.28
CA LEU A 296 -9.58 -12.91 0.43
C LEU A 296 -8.83 -13.54 1.61
N ASP A 297 -9.52 -14.13 2.58
CA ASP A 297 -8.89 -14.77 3.75
C ASP A 297 -8.04 -15.99 3.36
N GLU A 298 -8.50 -16.74 2.37
CA GLU A 298 -7.88 -17.97 1.88
C GLU A 298 -6.56 -17.71 1.13
N SER A 299 -6.25 -16.45 0.82
CA SER A 299 -4.91 -16.06 0.35
C SER A 299 -3.87 -16.00 1.48
N TRP A 300 -4.32 -16.12 2.73
CA TRP A 300 -3.52 -15.95 3.96
C TRP A 300 -2.80 -14.60 4.07
N GLY A 301 -3.24 -13.62 3.27
CA GLY A 301 -2.64 -12.30 3.16
C GLY A 301 -1.70 -12.12 1.96
N TYR A 302 -1.26 -13.19 1.30
CA TYR A 302 -0.29 -13.10 0.19
C TYR A 302 -0.83 -12.44 -1.08
N GLN A 303 -2.13 -12.16 -1.17
CA GLN A 303 -2.73 -11.39 -2.27
C GLN A 303 -3.20 -10.02 -1.78
N CYS A 304 -2.24 -9.12 -1.54
CA CYS A 304 -2.46 -7.78 -0.99
C CYS A 304 -3.07 -6.79 -2.01
N THR A 305 -4.04 -5.98 -1.56
CA THR A 305 -4.59 -4.85 -2.33
C THR A 305 -4.40 -3.49 -1.65
N GLY A 306 -4.19 -3.46 -0.32
CA GLY A 306 -3.91 -2.24 0.44
C GLY A 306 -2.60 -2.33 1.21
N TYR A 307 -1.53 -1.82 0.61
CA TYR A 307 -0.16 -1.99 1.09
C TYR A 307 0.19 -1.12 2.30
N TYR A 308 -0.48 0.03 2.44
CA TYR A 308 -0.14 1.08 3.41
C TYR A 308 -1.06 1.11 4.64
N ALA A 309 -1.74 -0.01 4.94
CA ALA A 309 -2.57 -0.16 6.12
C ALA A 309 -2.57 -1.61 6.64
N PRO A 310 -2.59 -1.80 7.97
CA PRO A 310 -2.95 -3.09 8.55
C PRO A 310 -4.41 -3.43 8.23
N SER A 311 -4.71 -4.71 8.04
CA SER A 311 -6.04 -5.17 7.67
C SER A 311 -7.05 -4.80 8.75
N SER A 312 -8.15 -4.19 8.30
CA SER A 312 -9.29 -3.78 9.12
C SER A 312 -9.99 -4.95 9.82
N ARG A 313 -9.68 -6.20 9.45
CA ARG A 313 -10.19 -7.43 10.09
C ARG A 313 -9.98 -7.45 11.61
N PHE A 314 -8.85 -6.92 12.07
CA PHE A 314 -8.37 -7.05 13.44
C PHE A 314 -8.43 -5.74 14.24
N GLY A 315 -8.97 -4.66 13.66
CA GLY A 315 -9.17 -3.39 14.36
C GLY A 315 -8.58 -2.20 13.64
N HIS A 316 -8.43 -1.10 14.38
CA HIS A 316 -7.87 0.16 13.87
C HIS A 316 -6.33 0.06 13.78
N PRO A 317 -5.65 0.84 12.90
CA PRO A 317 -4.18 0.89 12.88
C PRO A 317 -3.52 1.15 14.25
N ASP A 318 -4.14 1.95 15.11
CA ASP A 318 -3.65 2.17 16.49
C ASP A 318 -3.75 0.93 17.39
N ASP A 319 -4.64 -0.01 17.08
CA ASP A 319 -4.68 -1.30 17.77
C ASP A 319 -3.51 -2.19 17.35
N PHE A 320 -3.05 -2.07 16.09
CA PHE A 320 -1.82 -2.73 15.64
C PHE A 320 -0.57 -2.08 16.27
N ARG A 321 -0.51 -0.74 16.37
CA ARG A 321 0.54 -0.05 17.14
C ARG A 321 0.59 -0.55 18.59
N PHE A 322 -0.58 -0.68 19.22
CA PHE A 322 -0.68 -1.25 20.57
C PHE A 322 -0.14 -2.67 20.67
N PHE A 323 -0.43 -3.53 19.69
CA PHE A 323 0.10 -4.89 19.64
C PHE A 323 1.63 -4.90 19.58
N VAL A 324 2.23 -4.13 18.66
CA VAL A 324 3.69 -4.06 18.52
C VAL A 324 4.36 -3.48 19.76
N ASP A 325 3.82 -2.38 20.31
CA ASP A 325 4.34 -1.75 21.53
C ASP A 325 4.29 -2.72 22.73
N SER A 326 3.22 -3.51 22.83
CA SER A 326 3.08 -4.54 23.86
C SER A 326 4.11 -5.67 23.69
N CYS A 327 4.40 -6.08 22.45
CA CYS A 327 5.46 -7.05 22.17
C CYS A 327 6.83 -6.50 22.60
N HIS A 328 7.15 -5.26 22.24
CA HIS A 328 8.43 -4.63 22.61
C HIS A 328 8.60 -4.49 24.13
N GLN A 329 7.55 -4.06 24.84
CA GLN A 329 7.56 -4.01 26.31
C GLN A 329 7.71 -5.39 26.96
N ALA A 330 7.29 -6.45 26.26
CA ALA A 330 7.46 -7.83 26.68
C ALA A 330 8.81 -8.44 26.30
N GLY A 331 9.64 -7.73 25.52
CA GLY A 331 10.93 -8.21 25.01
C GLY A 331 10.80 -9.15 23.80
N ILE A 332 9.74 -8.99 23.00
CA ILE A 332 9.45 -9.80 21.82
C ILE A 332 9.51 -8.91 20.58
N GLY A 333 10.34 -9.28 19.61
CA GLY A 333 10.41 -8.59 18.32
C GLY A 333 9.29 -9.00 17.38
N VAL A 334 8.88 -8.10 16.48
CA VAL A 334 7.81 -8.31 15.50
C VAL A 334 8.36 -8.27 14.08
N LEU A 335 8.29 -9.39 13.38
CA LEU A 335 8.58 -9.52 11.96
C LEU A 335 7.27 -9.54 11.16
N LEU A 336 7.31 -9.05 9.93
CA LEU A 336 6.17 -9.03 9.03
C LEU A 336 6.51 -9.71 7.70
N ASP A 337 5.71 -10.68 7.29
CA ASP A 337 5.69 -11.14 5.90
C ASP A 337 5.23 -10.01 4.99
N TRP A 338 6.15 -9.58 4.14
CA TRP A 338 6.00 -8.44 3.26
C TRP A 338 5.99 -8.88 1.82
N VAL A 339 4.84 -8.65 1.17
CA VAL A 339 4.56 -9.13 -0.18
C VAL A 339 4.95 -8.05 -1.17
N ALA A 340 6.06 -8.24 -1.87
CA ALA A 340 6.51 -7.33 -2.92
C ALA A 340 6.66 -8.00 -4.30
N GLY A 341 6.44 -9.32 -4.38
CA GLY A 341 6.61 -10.08 -5.62
C GLY A 341 5.49 -9.87 -6.63
N HIS A 342 4.26 -9.71 -6.15
CA HIS A 342 3.07 -9.73 -6.99
C HIS A 342 1.84 -9.12 -6.28
N PHE A 343 0.76 -8.93 -7.04
CA PHE A 343 -0.53 -8.44 -6.54
C PHE A 343 -1.71 -9.02 -7.35
N PRO A 344 -2.92 -9.15 -6.78
CA PRO A 344 -4.04 -9.78 -7.47
C PRO A 344 -4.71 -8.86 -8.51
N LYS A 345 -5.58 -9.44 -9.34
CA LYS A 345 -6.27 -8.76 -10.45
C LYS A 345 -7.58 -8.05 -10.05
N ASP A 346 -7.83 -7.93 -8.75
CA ASP A 346 -9.01 -7.26 -8.21
C ASP A 346 -9.18 -5.86 -8.80
N SER A 347 -10.37 -5.58 -9.34
CA SER A 347 -10.65 -4.33 -10.06
C SER A 347 -10.50 -3.09 -9.20
N HIS A 348 -10.72 -3.19 -7.89
CA HIS A 348 -10.56 -2.09 -6.94
C HIS A 348 -9.08 -1.81 -6.59
N GLY A 349 -8.18 -2.78 -6.79
CA GLY A 349 -6.76 -2.71 -6.45
C GLY A 349 -5.90 -2.11 -7.57
N LEU A 350 -4.62 -2.51 -7.60
CA LEU A 350 -3.59 -1.89 -8.46
C LEU A 350 -3.67 -2.27 -9.95
N ALA A 351 -4.40 -3.35 -10.30
CA ALA A 351 -4.45 -3.87 -11.66
C ALA A 351 -5.02 -2.84 -12.65
N ARG A 352 -4.31 -2.59 -13.76
CA ARG A 352 -4.72 -1.62 -14.79
C ARG A 352 -5.14 -0.26 -14.22
N PHE A 353 -4.37 0.24 -13.26
CA PHE A 353 -4.83 1.24 -12.29
C PHE A 353 -5.50 2.48 -12.91
N ASP A 354 -4.81 3.12 -13.84
CA ASP A 354 -5.28 4.32 -14.55
C ASP A 354 -5.81 4.00 -15.95
N GLY A 355 -6.05 2.71 -16.24
CA GLY A 355 -6.42 2.18 -17.55
C GLY A 355 -5.24 1.66 -18.39
N SER A 356 -3.99 1.91 -18.00
CA SER A 356 -2.81 1.28 -18.58
C SER A 356 -2.19 0.25 -17.64
N ALA A 357 -1.17 -0.49 -18.08
CA ALA A 357 -0.35 -1.31 -17.17
C ALA A 357 0.57 -0.37 -16.36
N LEU A 358 0.04 0.15 -15.25
CA LEU A 358 0.70 1.18 -14.45
C LEU A 358 1.69 0.57 -13.45
N PHE A 359 1.17 -0.27 -12.54
CA PHE A 359 1.95 -0.95 -11.51
C PHE A 359 2.56 -2.25 -12.02
N GLU A 360 1.84 -2.97 -12.88
CA GLU A 360 2.30 -4.17 -13.55
C GLU A 360 3.11 -3.85 -14.81
N HIS A 361 3.96 -4.78 -15.23
CA HIS A 361 4.64 -4.66 -16.52
C HIS A 361 3.65 -4.86 -17.69
N ALA A 362 3.76 -4.05 -18.75
CA ALA A 362 2.82 -4.08 -19.87
C ALA A 362 2.89 -5.35 -20.72
N ASP A 363 4.07 -5.97 -20.83
CA ASP A 363 4.25 -7.29 -21.43
C ASP A 363 3.87 -8.38 -20.42
N PRO A 364 2.81 -9.19 -20.67
CA PRO A 364 2.35 -10.22 -19.74
C PRO A 364 3.39 -11.31 -19.47
N ARG A 365 4.37 -11.51 -20.36
CA ARG A 365 5.48 -12.46 -20.12
C ARG A 365 6.39 -12.03 -18.97
N GLN A 366 6.37 -10.76 -18.61
CA GLN A 366 7.10 -10.18 -17.48
C GLN A 366 6.16 -9.67 -16.37
N GLY A 367 4.91 -9.36 -16.71
CA GLY A 367 3.93 -8.75 -15.81
C GLY A 367 2.93 -9.70 -15.16
N GLU A 368 3.05 -11.01 -15.35
CA GLU A 368 2.05 -11.97 -14.85
C GLU A 368 2.68 -13.28 -14.34
N HIS A 369 2.25 -13.73 -13.16
CA HIS A 369 2.38 -15.12 -12.71
C HIS A 369 1.11 -15.86 -13.11
N ARG A 370 1.16 -16.58 -14.24
CA ARG A 370 -0.01 -17.25 -14.84
C ARG A 370 -0.61 -18.30 -13.92
N ASP A 371 0.22 -19.15 -13.32
CA ASP A 371 -0.24 -20.23 -12.43
C ASP A 371 -0.93 -19.70 -11.17
N TRP A 372 -0.57 -18.49 -10.73
CA TRP A 372 -1.18 -17.83 -9.57
C TRP A 372 -2.35 -16.92 -9.95
N GLY A 373 -2.50 -16.60 -11.23
CA GLY A 373 -3.49 -15.62 -11.71
C GLY A 373 -3.23 -14.18 -11.21
N THR A 374 -1.98 -13.84 -10.88
CA THR A 374 -1.59 -12.54 -10.30
C THR A 374 -0.66 -11.74 -11.21
N LEU A 375 -0.51 -10.45 -10.92
CA LEU A 375 0.33 -9.51 -11.68
C LEU A 375 1.65 -9.24 -10.96
N ILE A 376 2.72 -9.04 -11.73
CA ILE A 376 4.07 -8.77 -11.24
C ILE A 376 4.33 -7.28 -11.34
N PHE A 377 4.87 -6.68 -10.28
CA PHE A 377 5.26 -5.28 -10.26
C PHE A 377 6.33 -4.96 -11.31
N ASN A 378 6.21 -3.80 -11.96
CA ASN A 378 7.22 -3.28 -12.87
C ASN A 378 8.34 -2.60 -12.07
N TYR A 379 9.30 -3.39 -11.57
CA TYR A 379 10.43 -2.90 -10.76
C TYR A 379 11.32 -1.88 -11.48
N GLY A 380 11.32 -1.87 -12.81
CA GLY A 380 12.05 -0.90 -13.63
C GLY A 380 11.44 0.50 -13.62
N ARG A 381 10.15 0.62 -13.30
CA ARG A 381 9.44 1.91 -13.26
C ARG A 381 9.71 2.62 -11.93
N HIS A 382 10.20 3.84 -12.01
CA HIS A 382 10.68 4.61 -10.86
C HIS A 382 9.64 4.74 -9.75
N GLU A 383 8.41 5.13 -10.09
CA GLU A 383 7.33 5.36 -9.15
C GLU A 383 6.82 4.05 -8.52
N VAL A 384 6.82 2.94 -9.27
CA VAL A 384 6.45 1.61 -8.77
C VAL A 384 7.50 1.09 -7.79
N ARG A 385 8.78 1.20 -8.16
CA ARG A 385 9.90 0.90 -7.26
C ARG A 385 9.82 1.74 -6.00
N ASN A 386 9.52 3.04 -6.12
CA ASN A 386 9.37 3.92 -4.96
C ASN A 386 8.16 3.55 -4.10
N PHE A 387 7.03 3.17 -4.71
CA PHE A 387 5.86 2.70 -3.99
C PHE A 387 6.20 1.52 -3.08
N LEU A 388 6.98 0.54 -3.56
CA LEU A 388 7.40 -0.62 -2.77
C LEU A 388 8.48 -0.26 -1.74
N LEU A 389 9.53 0.47 -2.13
CA LEU A 389 10.61 0.86 -1.21
C LEU A 389 10.08 1.68 -0.04
N ALA A 390 9.24 2.69 -0.33
CA ALA A 390 8.62 3.49 0.71
C ALA A 390 7.61 2.68 1.54
N ASN A 391 7.03 1.61 1.01
CA ASN A 391 6.13 0.74 1.78
C ASN A 391 6.87 -0.07 2.84
N ALA A 392 8.03 -0.63 2.50
CA ALA A 392 8.88 -1.31 3.48
C ALA A 392 9.29 -0.36 4.62
N LEU A 393 9.74 0.85 4.27
CA LEU A 393 10.11 1.88 5.26
C LEU A 393 8.90 2.37 6.07
N PHE A 394 7.71 2.42 5.46
CA PHE A 394 6.48 2.78 6.14
C PHE A 394 6.18 1.85 7.32
N TRP A 395 6.26 0.53 7.13
CA TRP A 395 6.00 -0.42 8.21
C TRP A 395 6.99 -0.27 9.36
N LEU A 396 8.28 -0.14 9.05
CA LEU A 396 9.36 0.08 10.02
C LEU A 396 9.20 1.40 10.79
N ARG A 397 8.77 2.47 10.10
CA ARG A 397 8.62 3.81 10.69
C ARG A 397 7.35 3.97 11.49
N GLU A 398 6.20 3.59 10.93
CA GLU A 398 4.88 3.93 11.45
C GLU A 398 4.33 2.91 12.45
N PHE A 399 4.82 1.67 12.36
CA PHE A 399 4.41 0.57 13.21
C PHE A 399 5.55 -0.08 13.98
N HIS A 400 6.77 0.48 13.88
CA HIS A 400 7.96 0.06 14.64
C HIS A 400 8.38 -1.41 14.48
N ILE A 401 7.86 -2.15 13.50
CA ILE A 401 8.22 -3.57 13.32
C ILE A 401 9.75 -3.73 13.18
N ASP A 402 10.27 -4.88 13.59
CA ASP A 402 11.69 -5.17 13.71
C ASP A 402 12.29 -5.83 12.48
N GLY A 403 11.46 -6.23 11.52
CA GLY A 403 11.94 -6.83 10.31
C GLY A 403 10.86 -7.22 9.33
N LEU A 404 11.32 -7.61 8.15
CA LEU A 404 10.49 -8.04 7.03
C LEU A 404 10.94 -9.42 6.59
N ARG A 405 9.99 -10.31 6.27
CA ARG A 405 10.27 -11.56 5.56
C ARG A 405 9.66 -11.47 4.16
N VAL A 406 10.46 -11.74 3.14
CA VAL A 406 10.04 -11.71 1.74
C VAL A 406 9.84 -13.14 1.26
N ASP A 407 8.59 -13.48 0.97
CA ASP A 407 8.20 -14.75 0.40
C ASP A 407 8.60 -14.87 -1.08
N ALA A 408 8.86 -16.08 -1.53
CA ALA A 408 9.03 -16.48 -2.92
C ALA A 408 9.95 -15.53 -3.71
N VAL A 409 11.13 -15.19 -3.16
CA VAL A 409 12.10 -14.28 -3.80
C VAL A 409 12.52 -14.78 -5.18
N ALA A 410 12.53 -16.10 -5.39
CA ALA A 410 12.75 -16.72 -6.70
C ALA A 410 11.75 -16.22 -7.77
N SER A 411 10.49 -15.96 -7.39
CA SER A 411 9.47 -15.43 -8.30
C SER A 411 9.80 -14.04 -8.84
N MET A 412 10.61 -13.29 -8.08
CA MET A 412 11.10 -11.97 -8.47
C MET A 412 12.38 -12.06 -9.29
N LEU A 413 13.32 -12.93 -8.89
CA LEU A 413 14.67 -13.01 -9.45
C LEU A 413 14.71 -13.57 -10.89
N TYR A 414 13.72 -14.38 -11.27
CA TYR A 414 13.76 -15.14 -12.52
C TYR A 414 12.63 -14.75 -13.47
N LEU A 415 12.99 -14.33 -14.68
CA LEU A 415 12.05 -13.99 -15.76
C LEU A 415 11.26 -15.21 -16.25
N ASP A 416 11.82 -16.41 -16.07
CA ASP A 416 11.26 -17.71 -16.44
C ASP A 416 10.60 -18.45 -15.26
N TYR A 417 10.42 -17.81 -14.11
CA TYR A 417 9.76 -18.44 -12.95
C TYR A 417 8.36 -18.96 -13.31
N SER A 418 8.17 -20.28 -13.17
CA SER A 418 6.94 -21.01 -13.53
C SER A 418 6.47 -20.76 -14.97
N LYS A 419 7.40 -20.70 -15.93
CA LYS A 419 7.10 -20.50 -17.36
C LYS A 419 7.84 -21.50 -18.23
N GLU A 420 7.16 -21.96 -19.28
CA GLU A 420 7.73 -22.88 -20.26
C GLU A 420 8.63 -22.15 -21.28
N GLU A 421 9.44 -22.91 -22.03
CA GLU A 421 10.26 -22.36 -23.10
C GLU A 421 9.40 -21.64 -24.15
N GLY A 422 9.78 -20.40 -24.50
CA GLY A 422 9.02 -19.55 -25.42
C GLY A 422 7.95 -18.67 -24.76
N GLU A 423 7.66 -18.86 -23.47
CA GLU A 423 6.68 -18.06 -22.73
C GLU A 423 7.29 -16.88 -21.97
N TRP A 424 8.61 -16.74 -21.97
CA TRP A 424 9.36 -15.70 -21.29
C TRP A 424 10.40 -15.04 -22.22
N LEU A 425 10.99 -13.93 -21.76
CA LEU A 425 11.99 -13.17 -22.48
C LEU A 425 13.30 -13.10 -21.69
N LYS A 426 14.42 -13.22 -22.39
CA LYS A 426 15.75 -13.00 -21.82
C LYS A 426 15.97 -11.55 -21.45
N ASN A 427 16.81 -11.33 -20.44
CA ASN A 427 17.31 -10.00 -20.10
C ASN A 427 18.26 -9.45 -21.19
N GLU A 428 18.68 -8.19 -21.04
CA GLU A 428 19.58 -7.50 -21.98
C GLU A 428 20.94 -8.19 -22.16
N TYR A 429 21.35 -9.07 -21.22
CA TYR A 429 22.59 -9.85 -21.26
C TYR A 429 22.39 -11.29 -21.77
N GLY A 430 21.16 -11.68 -22.11
CA GLY A 430 20.84 -13.01 -22.65
C GLY A 430 20.55 -14.10 -21.61
N GLY A 431 20.49 -13.76 -20.32
CA GLY A 431 20.15 -14.65 -19.21
C GLY A 431 18.66 -14.57 -18.81
N ASN A 432 18.30 -15.30 -17.75
CA ASN A 432 16.95 -15.33 -17.18
C ASN A 432 16.81 -14.50 -15.90
N GLU A 433 17.86 -13.82 -15.47
CA GLU A 433 17.87 -12.98 -14.29
C GLU A 433 17.05 -11.70 -14.55
N ASN A 434 16.14 -11.38 -13.63
CA ASN A 434 15.37 -10.14 -13.63
C ASN A 434 16.21 -9.02 -12.99
N ILE A 435 16.91 -8.26 -13.83
CA ILE A 435 17.89 -7.25 -13.41
C ILE A 435 17.23 -6.16 -12.57
N GLU A 436 16.03 -5.73 -12.96
CA GLU A 436 15.26 -4.70 -12.28
C GLU A 436 14.81 -5.15 -10.89
N ALA A 437 14.40 -6.42 -10.74
CA ALA A 437 14.06 -6.98 -9.42
C ALA A 437 15.29 -7.13 -8.52
N ILE A 438 16.44 -7.55 -9.07
CA ILE A 438 17.70 -7.66 -8.32
C ILE A 438 18.12 -6.29 -7.78
N GLU A 439 18.08 -5.25 -8.62
CA GLU A 439 18.43 -3.88 -8.22
C GLU A 439 17.44 -3.34 -7.18
N PHE A 440 16.15 -3.62 -7.34
CA PHE A 440 15.15 -3.28 -6.34
C PHE A 440 15.44 -3.92 -4.97
N LEU A 441 15.73 -5.22 -4.92
CA LEU A 441 16.02 -5.94 -3.68
C LEU A 441 17.30 -5.44 -3.00
N ARG A 442 18.34 -5.13 -3.78
CA ARG A 442 19.57 -4.53 -3.23
C ARG A 442 19.27 -3.18 -2.60
N ARG A 443 18.57 -2.31 -3.33
CA ARG A 443 18.22 -0.97 -2.87
C ARG A 443 17.28 -0.98 -1.66
N LEU A 444 16.36 -1.95 -1.60
CA LEU A 444 15.50 -2.20 -0.45
C LEU A 444 16.36 -2.47 0.80
N ASN A 445 17.24 -3.47 0.73
CA ASN A 445 18.06 -3.87 1.86
C ASN A 445 19.02 -2.76 2.30
N GLU A 446 19.68 -2.08 1.36
CA GLU A 446 20.54 -0.93 1.65
C GLU A 446 19.78 0.13 2.43
N LYS A 447 18.58 0.50 1.96
CA LYS A 447 17.83 1.60 2.55
C LYS A 447 17.20 1.25 3.90
N VAL A 448 16.68 0.03 4.04
CA VAL A 448 16.16 -0.48 5.31
C VAL A 448 17.24 -0.49 6.37
N HIS A 449 18.42 -1.03 6.06
CA HIS A 449 19.52 -1.10 7.03
C HIS A 449 20.18 0.26 7.31
N GLU A 450 20.14 1.21 6.37
CA GLU A 450 20.58 2.59 6.59
C GLU A 450 19.65 3.34 7.57
N GLU A 451 18.34 3.32 7.33
CA GLU A 451 17.38 4.10 8.14
C GLU A 451 17.00 3.42 9.45
N PHE A 452 16.97 2.09 9.47
CA PHE A 452 16.56 1.28 10.61
C PHE A 452 17.63 0.23 10.97
N PRO A 453 18.79 0.64 11.53
CA PRO A 453 19.81 -0.29 11.97
C PRO A 453 19.26 -1.34 12.95
N GLY A 454 19.72 -2.58 12.79
CA GLY A 454 19.33 -3.72 13.63
C GLY A 454 18.05 -4.44 13.20
N THR A 455 17.35 -3.97 12.17
CA THR A 455 16.22 -4.72 11.61
C THR A 455 16.69 -5.97 10.86
N LEU A 456 15.87 -7.00 10.84
CA LEU A 456 16.10 -8.20 10.03
C LEU A 456 15.31 -8.13 8.72
N VAL A 457 15.97 -8.35 7.59
CA VAL A 457 15.27 -8.63 6.32
C VAL A 457 15.59 -10.06 5.91
N ILE A 458 14.58 -10.92 5.90
CA ILE A 458 14.71 -12.37 5.74
C ILE A 458 14.15 -12.77 4.37
N ALA A 459 14.90 -13.57 3.60
CA ALA A 459 14.45 -14.09 2.32
C ALA A 459 14.02 -15.56 2.42
N GLU A 460 12.90 -15.91 1.79
CA GLU A 460 12.69 -17.27 1.28
C GLU A 460 13.07 -17.29 -0.21
N GLU A 461 14.16 -17.98 -0.51
CA GLU A 461 14.67 -18.14 -1.87
C GLU A 461 15.02 -19.61 -2.08
N SER A 462 14.35 -20.24 -3.04
CA SER A 462 14.32 -21.69 -3.25
C SER A 462 15.12 -22.17 -4.45
N THR A 463 15.79 -21.28 -5.18
CA THR A 463 16.52 -21.54 -6.43
C THR A 463 18.03 -21.35 -6.28
N ALA A 464 18.62 -21.79 -5.18
CA ALA A 464 20.08 -21.82 -4.92
C ALA A 464 20.83 -20.52 -5.31
N TRP A 465 20.16 -19.36 -5.33
CA TRP A 465 20.79 -18.09 -5.69
C TRP A 465 21.92 -17.81 -4.71
N PRO A 466 23.13 -17.46 -5.19
CA PRO A 466 24.26 -17.26 -4.30
C PRO A 466 24.19 -15.90 -3.62
N MET A 467 24.73 -15.81 -2.40
CA MET A 467 24.95 -14.55 -1.68
C MET A 467 23.66 -13.77 -1.39
N VAL A 468 22.56 -14.46 -1.13
CA VAL A 468 21.25 -13.83 -0.80
C VAL A 468 21.40 -12.99 0.47
N SER A 469 22.01 -13.56 1.51
CA SER A 469 22.20 -12.92 2.82
C SER A 469 23.60 -12.30 3.01
N ARG A 470 24.17 -11.80 1.91
CA ARG A 470 25.48 -11.14 1.90
C ARG A 470 25.34 -9.66 1.49
N PRO A 471 26.27 -8.80 1.90
CA PRO A 471 26.20 -7.37 1.59
C PRO A 471 26.18 -7.08 0.08
N THR A 472 25.47 -6.02 -0.31
CA THR A 472 25.31 -5.62 -1.71
C THR A 472 26.64 -5.23 -2.38
N TRP A 473 27.54 -4.56 -1.64
CA TRP A 473 28.89 -4.21 -2.11
C TRP A 473 29.80 -5.43 -2.37
N ALA A 474 29.45 -6.61 -1.83
CA ALA A 474 30.12 -7.87 -2.12
C ALA A 474 29.44 -8.67 -3.27
N GLY A 475 28.42 -8.08 -3.90
CA GLY A 475 27.63 -8.72 -4.96
C GLY A 475 26.36 -9.45 -4.45
N GLY A 476 26.10 -9.44 -3.14
CA GLY A 476 24.90 -10.07 -2.57
C GLY A 476 23.60 -9.30 -2.81
N LEU A 477 22.49 -9.86 -2.34
CA LEU A 477 21.17 -9.19 -2.39
C LEU A 477 20.92 -8.28 -1.17
N GLY A 478 21.72 -8.40 -0.12
CA GLY A 478 21.67 -7.52 1.05
C GLY A 478 20.78 -8.01 2.19
N PHE A 479 20.10 -9.15 2.06
CA PHE A 479 19.27 -9.70 3.13
C PHE A 479 20.11 -9.99 4.38
N SER A 480 19.47 -9.91 5.54
CA SER A 480 20.09 -10.29 6.81
C SER A 480 20.23 -11.81 6.92
N MET A 481 19.15 -12.53 6.58
CA MET A 481 19.09 -13.99 6.69
C MET A 481 18.32 -14.61 5.51
N LYS A 482 18.48 -15.93 5.33
CA LYS A 482 17.79 -16.74 4.32
C LYS A 482 17.17 -17.97 4.97
N TRP A 483 15.93 -18.33 4.64
CA TRP A 483 15.36 -19.62 5.03
C TRP A 483 16.14 -20.79 4.41
N ASN A 484 16.48 -21.79 5.21
CA ASN A 484 17.17 -22.99 4.74
C ASN A 484 16.16 -24.05 4.26
N MET A 485 15.61 -23.85 3.05
CA MET A 485 14.64 -24.77 2.46
C MET A 485 15.23 -26.17 2.21
N GLY A 486 16.53 -26.27 1.96
CA GLY A 486 17.21 -27.56 1.81
C GLY A 486 17.23 -28.34 3.13
N TRP A 487 17.66 -27.69 4.22
CA TRP A 487 17.60 -28.29 5.56
C TRP A 487 16.18 -28.71 5.95
N MET A 488 15.18 -27.88 5.66
CA MET A 488 13.78 -28.19 5.99
C MET A 488 13.32 -29.47 5.27
N ASN A 489 13.52 -29.54 3.95
CA ASN A 489 13.12 -30.69 3.14
C ASN A 489 13.86 -31.97 3.57
N ASP A 490 15.18 -31.89 3.73
CA ASP A 490 16.00 -33.02 4.13
C ASP A 490 15.62 -33.51 5.55
N THR A 491 15.38 -32.60 6.49
CA THR A 491 15.00 -32.95 7.86
C THR A 491 13.61 -33.60 7.91
N LEU A 492 12.61 -33.01 7.28
CA LEU A 492 11.25 -33.59 7.25
C LEU A 492 11.23 -34.93 6.51
N GLY A 493 11.97 -35.04 5.39
CA GLY A 493 12.17 -36.29 4.66
C GLY A 493 12.76 -37.38 5.55
N TYR A 494 13.89 -37.09 6.20
CA TYR A 494 14.57 -38.02 7.08
C TYR A 494 13.67 -38.57 8.19
N PHE A 495 12.94 -37.68 8.87
CA PHE A 495 12.08 -38.07 9.98
C PHE A 495 10.82 -38.82 9.53
N SER A 496 10.35 -38.60 8.30
CA SER A 496 9.21 -39.31 7.71
C SER A 496 9.52 -40.77 7.29
N HIS A 497 10.80 -41.14 7.18
CA HIS A 497 11.19 -42.54 7.00
C HIS A 497 11.02 -43.35 8.29
N ASP A 498 10.51 -44.59 8.15
CA ASP A 498 10.53 -45.60 9.22
C ASP A 498 11.94 -45.67 9.84
N PRO A 499 12.08 -45.71 11.18
CA PRO A 499 13.37 -45.74 11.85
C PRO A 499 14.36 -46.77 11.29
N ILE A 500 13.90 -47.95 10.83
CA ILE A 500 14.79 -48.97 10.25
C ILE A 500 15.41 -48.56 8.91
N HIS A 501 14.76 -47.66 8.16
CA HIS A 501 15.21 -47.18 6.86
C HIS A 501 16.14 -45.96 6.96
N ARG A 502 16.10 -45.21 8.06
CA ARG A 502 16.92 -44.00 8.27
C ARG A 502 18.43 -44.21 8.08
N ARG A 503 18.94 -45.43 8.29
CA ARG A 503 20.34 -45.81 8.02
C ARG A 503 20.77 -45.61 6.56
N TYR A 504 19.84 -45.63 5.60
CA TYR A 504 20.11 -45.42 4.17
C TYR A 504 20.04 -43.95 3.75
N HIS A 505 19.59 -43.09 4.68
CA HIS A 505 19.25 -41.68 4.45
C HIS A 505 20.03 -40.74 5.38
N HIS A 506 21.08 -41.22 6.06
CA HIS A 506 21.80 -40.41 7.06
C HIS A 506 22.48 -39.16 6.47
N GLN A 507 22.69 -39.14 5.15
CA GLN A 507 23.13 -37.95 4.43
C GLN A 507 22.14 -36.78 4.56
N GLU A 508 20.84 -37.02 4.67
CA GLU A 508 19.83 -35.95 4.78
C GLU A 508 20.02 -35.10 6.06
N LEU A 509 20.44 -35.71 7.17
CA LEU A 509 20.77 -34.96 8.39
C LEU A 509 22.10 -34.20 8.32
N THR A 510 23.01 -34.57 7.41
CA THR A 510 24.40 -34.07 7.42
C THR A 510 24.72 -33.18 6.24
N PHE A 511 23.94 -33.26 5.15
CA PHE A 511 24.20 -32.54 3.91
C PHE A 511 24.11 -31.03 4.06
N ALA A 512 23.13 -30.53 4.81
CA ALA A 512 22.97 -29.10 5.07
C ALA A 512 24.22 -28.44 5.68
N MET A 513 25.01 -29.18 6.46
CA MET A 513 26.24 -28.67 7.08
C MET A 513 27.35 -28.34 6.05
N LEU A 514 27.28 -28.91 4.85
CA LEU A 514 28.26 -28.62 3.78
C LEU A 514 28.15 -27.17 3.28
N TYR A 515 26.95 -26.59 3.30
CA TYR A 515 26.70 -25.23 2.82
C TYR A 515 26.16 -24.28 3.90
N ALA A 516 25.97 -24.75 5.14
CA ALA A 516 25.42 -23.96 6.25
C ALA A 516 26.14 -22.63 6.53
N TYR A 517 27.38 -22.46 6.07
CA TYR A 517 28.18 -21.25 6.26
C TYR A 517 28.21 -20.32 5.03
N HIS A 518 27.56 -20.69 3.93
CA HIS A 518 27.47 -19.85 2.73
C HIS A 518 26.54 -18.66 2.92
N GLU A 519 25.51 -18.82 3.74
CA GLU A 519 24.48 -17.81 4.07
C GLU A 519 24.29 -17.74 5.60
N ASN A 520 23.57 -16.71 6.08
CA ASN A 520 23.06 -16.66 7.44
C ASN A 520 21.67 -17.32 7.44
N PHE A 521 21.59 -18.59 7.81
CA PHE A 521 20.36 -19.37 7.66
C PHE A 521 19.39 -19.24 8.84
N VAL A 522 18.10 -19.18 8.53
CA VAL A 522 16.98 -19.50 9.45
C VAL A 522 16.54 -20.94 9.18
N LEU A 523 16.44 -21.76 10.23
CA LEU A 523 15.91 -23.12 10.13
C LEU A 523 14.39 -23.08 10.35
N ALA A 524 13.62 -22.92 9.27
CA ALA A 524 12.19 -22.72 9.32
C ALA A 524 11.40 -24.02 9.08
N LEU A 525 10.39 -24.27 9.92
CA LEU A 525 9.31 -25.24 9.68
C LEU A 525 7.99 -24.45 9.67
N SER A 526 7.62 -23.93 8.50
CA SER A 526 6.58 -22.91 8.36
C SER A 526 5.17 -23.49 8.12
N HIS A 527 4.20 -22.59 8.03
CA HIS A 527 2.80 -22.86 7.68
C HIS A 527 2.65 -23.69 6.39
N ASP A 528 3.52 -23.47 5.39
CA ASP A 528 3.49 -24.18 4.11
C ASP A 528 3.76 -25.69 4.23
N GLU A 529 4.40 -26.12 5.32
CA GLU A 529 4.77 -27.52 5.51
C GLU A 529 3.69 -28.35 6.20
N VAL A 530 2.61 -27.72 6.68
CA VAL A 530 1.54 -28.38 7.43
C VAL A 530 0.15 -28.24 6.80
N VAL A 531 0.11 -27.94 5.50
CA VAL A 531 -1.10 -27.72 4.70
C VAL A 531 -1.13 -28.63 3.46
N HIS A 532 -2.18 -28.53 2.63
CA HIS A 532 -2.27 -29.18 1.31
C HIS A 532 -1.94 -30.69 1.29
N GLY A 533 -2.37 -31.42 2.34
CA GLY A 533 -2.14 -32.87 2.45
C GLY A 533 -0.75 -33.27 2.99
N LYS A 534 0.12 -32.30 3.30
CA LYS A 534 1.45 -32.54 3.89
C LYS A 534 1.41 -33.00 5.35
N ARG A 535 0.25 -32.93 6.02
CA ARG A 535 -0.02 -33.30 7.42
C ARG A 535 0.68 -32.42 8.46
N SER A 536 0.24 -32.51 9.72
CA SER A 536 0.94 -31.86 10.85
C SER A 536 2.31 -32.49 11.12
N LEU A 537 3.20 -31.81 11.85
CA LEU A 537 4.53 -32.35 12.18
C LEU A 537 4.46 -33.71 12.90
N LEU A 538 3.48 -33.92 13.78
CA LEU A 538 3.29 -35.19 14.47
C LEU A 538 2.92 -36.31 13.49
N GLU A 539 1.98 -36.05 12.58
CA GLU A 539 1.50 -37.02 11.59
C GLU A 539 2.48 -37.30 10.43
N LYS A 540 3.58 -36.54 10.36
CA LYS A 540 4.72 -36.86 9.49
C LYS A 540 5.62 -37.93 10.10
N MET A 541 5.56 -38.16 11.41
CA MET A 541 6.37 -39.16 12.10
C MET A 541 5.77 -40.56 11.90
N PRO A 542 6.58 -41.59 11.62
CA PRO A 542 6.14 -42.98 11.62
C PRO A 542 6.12 -43.54 13.05
N GLY A 543 5.22 -44.48 13.32
CA GLY A 543 5.14 -45.17 14.61
C GLY A 543 3.73 -45.16 15.20
N ASP A 544 3.65 -45.55 16.48
CA ASP A 544 2.48 -45.29 17.32
C ASP A 544 2.59 -43.87 17.94
N ASP A 545 1.65 -43.51 18.81
CA ASP A 545 1.56 -42.17 19.41
C ASP A 545 2.74 -41.79 20.32
N TRP A 546 3.67 -42.71 20.63
CA TRP A 546 4.71 -42.56 21.65
C TRP A 546 5.97 -41.83 21.18
#